data_AF-A0A420J6L0-F1
#
_entry.id   AF-A0A420J6L0-F1
#
_cell.length_a   1.000
_cell.length_b   1.000
_cell.length_c   1.000
_cell.angle_alpha   90.00
_cell.angle_beta   90.00
_cell.angle_gamma   90.00
#
_symmetry.space_group_name_H-M   'P 1'
#
loop_
_entity.id
_entity.type
_entity.pdbx_description
1 polymer ?
#
loop_
_entity_poly.entity_id
_entity_poly.type
_entity_poly.pdbx_seq_one_letter_code
_entity_poly.pdbx_strand_id
1 'polypeptide(L)'
;MVQSSILGFPRMGVNRDLKKATEAYWGGKISQEDLLAEAKRLRIAHWNLQKDARVNIIPSNDFALYDQVLHQIQDFGAAPPRYTKNGLDRIDEYFAMGRGHQKDGIDVPSLEMVKWFDSNYHYVKPTFQDNQEFSLYSNPKAVVEFLEAK
;
A
#
# COMPACT_ATOMS: atom_id res chain seq x y z
N MET A 1 -35.04 3.64 -3.88
CA MET A 1 -34.45 2.86 -2.77
C MET A 1 -33.14 3.54 -2.39
N VAL A 2 -32.92 3.86 -1.11
CA VAL A 2 -31.67 4.49 -0.66
C VAL A 2 -30.58 3.42 -0.53
N GLN A 3 -29.34 3.75 -0.88
CA GLN A 3 -28.17 2.85 -0.81
C GLN A 3 -27.24 3.20 0.35
N SER A 4 -26.58 2.18 0.91
CA SER A 4 -25.49 2.32 1.90
C SER A 4 -24.12 2.28 1.23
N SER A 5 -23.15 3.02 1.78
CA SER A 5 -21.78 3.10 1.26
C SER A 5 -20.75 3.15 2.38
N ILE A 6 -19.60 2.52 2.16
CA ILE A 6 -18.39 2.65 2.97
C ILE A 6 -17.29 3.26 2.08
N LEU A 7 -16.57 4.27 2.59
CA LEU A 7 -15.51 4.97 1.84
C LEU A 7 -14.15 4.26 1.92
N GLY A 8 -13.96 3.41 2.93
CA GLY A 8 -12.74 2.62 3.17
C GLY A 8 -12.89 1.78 4.43
N PHE A 9 -12.17 0.66 4.49
CA PHE A 9 -12.22 -0.29 5.60
C PHE A 9 -10.85 -0.42 6.29
N PRO A 10 -10.77 -0.53 7.63
CA PRO A 10 -9.49 -0.65 8.33
C PRO A 10 -8.74 -1.92 7.92
N ARG A 11 -7.52 -1.74 7.41
CA ARG A 11 -6.72 -2.79 6.76
C ARG A 11 -5.93 -3.71 7.69
N MET A 12 -5.79 -3.37 8.96
CA MET A 12 -4.83 -4.04 9.86
C MET A 12 -5.18 -5.50 10.19
N GLY A 13 -6.43 -5.91 9.97
CA GLY A 13 -6.95 -7.21 10.39
C GLY A 13 -7.33 -7.24 11.88
N VAL A 14 -8.23 -8.16 12.24
CA VAL A 14 -8.80 -8.30 13.58
C VAL A 14 -7.73 -8.49 14.67
N ASN A 15 -6.60 -9.13 14.34
CA ASN A 15 -5.51 -9.44 15.27
C ASN A 15 -4.22 -8.69 14.93
N ARG A 16 -4.33 -7.54 14.23
CA ARG A 16 -3.20 -6.82 13.63
C ARG A 16 -2.37 -7.71 12.70
N ASP A 17 -3.04 -8.57 11.96
CA ASP A 17 -2.46 -9.57 11.07
C ASP A 17 -1.52 -8.91 10.04
N LEU A 18 -1.94 -7.77 9.47
CA LEU A 18 -1.11 -7.01 8.53
C LEU A 18 0.21 -6.56 9.15
N LYS A 19 0.17 -6.04 10.39
CA LYS A 19 1.39 -5.62 11.12
C LYS A 19 2.35 -6.79 11.27
N LYS A 20 1.83 -7.95 11.71
CA LYS A 20 2.64 -9.15 11.92
C LYS A 20 3.30 -9.60 10.63
N ALA A 21 2.56 -9.62 9.52
CA ALA A 21 3.07 -10.01 8.22
C ALA A 21 4.12 -9.02 7.69
N THR A 22 3.84 -7.70 7.72
CA THR A 22 4.80 -6.69 7.24
C THR A 22 6.10 -6.68 8.06
N GLU A 23 6.01 -6.81 9.39
CA GLU A 23 7.19 -6.87 10.25
C GLU A 23 7.97 -8.18 10.09
N ALA A 24 7.28 -9.30 9.87
CA ALA A 24 7.93 -10.56 9.54
C ALA A 24 8.67 -10.48 8.19
N TYR A 25 8.06 -9.84 7.19
CA TYR A 25 8.69 -9.63 5.88
C TYR A 25 9.93 -8.75 5.99
N TRP A 26 9.84 -7.60 6.66
CA TRP A 26 11.01 -6.73 6.88
C TRP A 26 12.12 -7.40 7.69
N GLY A 27 11.75 -8.33 8.58
CA GLY A 27 12.69 -9.15 9.35
C GLY A 27 13.22 -10.38 8.61
N GLY A 28 12.88 -10.59 7.34
CA GLY A 28 13.31 -11.73 6.53
C GLY A 28 12.75 -13.08 6.98
N LYS A 29 11.63 -13.09 7.72
CA LYS A 29 11.03 -14.30 8.31
C LYS A 29 9.98 -14.96 7.41
N ILE A 30 9.41 -14.20 6.48
CA ILE A 30 8.46 -14.69 5.47
C ILE A 30 8.87 -14.16 4.10
N SER A 31 8.45 -14.84 3.05
CA SER A 31 8.70 -14.42 1.68
C SER A 31 7.79 -13.26 1.28
N GLN A 32 8.11 -12.61 0.14
CA GLN A 32 7.24 -11.64 -0.51
C GLN A 32 5.89 -12.28 -0.90
N GLU A 33 5.91 -13.54 -1.34
CA GLU A 33 4.72 -14.30 -1.70
C GLU A 33 3.80 -14.48 -0.47
N ASP A 34 4.35 -14.86 0.68
CA ASP A 34 3.59 -15.00 1.93
C ASP A 34 2.96 -13.68 2.36
N LEU A 35 3.70 -12.56 2.26
CA LEU A 35 3.18 -11.22 2.56
C LEU A 35 2.00 -10.87 1.66
N LEU A 36 2.14 -11.12 0.35
CA LEU A 36 1.10 -10.83 -0.64
C LEU A 36 -0.13 -11.74 -0.48
N ALA A 37 0.08 -13.01 -0.14
CA ALA A 37 -0.99 -13.94 0.18
C ALA A 37 -1.79 -13.49 1.40
N GLU A 38 -1.10 -13.03 2.45
CA GLU A 38 -1.77 -12.52 3.66
C GLU A 38 -2.52 -11.20 3.40
N ALA A 39 -1.94 -10.29 2.60
CA ALA A 39 -2.63 -9.08 2.17
C ALA A 39 -3.90 -9.40 1.37
N LYS A 40 -3.83 -10.35 0.45
CA LYS A 40 -4.99 -10.86 -0.30
C LYS A 40 -6.05 -11.47 0.61
N ARG A 41 -5.63 -12.32 1.57
CA ARG A 41 -6.54 -12.92 2.56
C ARG A 41 -7.31 -11.86 3.33
N LEU A 42 -6.63 -10.79 3.76
CA LEU A 42 -7.25 -9.68 4.48
C LEU A 42 -8.26 -8.91 3.63
N ARG A 43 -7.91 -8.56 2.37
CA ARG A 43 -8.84 -7.89 1.46
C ARG A 43 -10.12 -8.70 1.24
N ILE A 44 -9.98 -10.00 0.93
CA ILE A 44 -11.12 -10.92 0.76
C ILE A 44 -11.97 -10.99 2.02
N ALA A 45 -11.36 -11.12 3.19
CA ALA A 45 -12.09 -11.17 4.46
C ALA A 45 -12.87 -9.87 4.72
N HIS A 46 -12.28 -8.71 4.45
CA HIS A 46 -12.93 -7.41 4.64
C HIS A 46 -14.05 -7.14 3.63
N TRP A 47 -13.88 -7.54 2.36
CA TRP A 47 -14.95 -7.43 1.36
C TRP A 47 -16.13 -8.35 1.69
N ASN A 48 -15.87 -9.60 2.07
CA ASN A 48 -16.91 -10.53 2.49
C ASN A 48 -17.67 -10.00 3.73
N LEU A 49 -16.96 -9.45 4.72
CA LEU A 49 -17.60 -8.85 5.89
C LEU A 49 -18.57 -7.71 5.52
N GLN A 50 -18.17 -6.83 4.60
CA GLN A 50 -19.01 -5.72 4.13
C GLN A 50 -20.21 -6.22 3.30
N LYS A 51 -20.00 -7.25 2.48
CA LYS A 51 -21.05 -7.92 1.71
C LYS A 51 -22.06 -8.61 2.62
N ASP A 52 -21.60 -9.32 3.64
CA ASP A 52 -22.43 -10.02 4.62
C ASP A 52 -23.24 -9.02 5.47
N ALA A 53 -22.68 -7.84 5.73
CA ALA A 53 -23.37 -6.70 6.33
C ALA A 53 -24.34 -5.97 5.36
N ARG A 54 -24.47 -6.45 4.12
CA ARG A 54 -25.36 -5.92 3.07
C ARG A 54 -25.08 -4.47 2.68
N VAL A 55 -23.81 -4.05 2.70
CA VAL A 55 -23.37 -2.75 2.18
C VAL A 55 -23.56 -2.73 0.66
N ASN A 56 -24.17 -1.67 0.10
CA ASN A 56 -24.42 -1.60 -1.35
C ASN A 56 -23.19 -1.17 -2.16
N ILE A 57 -22.41 -0.23 -1.63
CA ILE A 57 -21.21 0.33 -2.28
C ILE A 57 -20.01 0.02 -1.40
N ILE A 58 -19.26 -1.03 -1.79
CA ILE A 58 -18.09 -1.55 -1.07
C ILE A 58 -16.81 -0.99 -1.73
N PRO A 59 -15.85 -0.46 -0.96
CA PRO A 59 -14.61 0.10 -1.48
C PRO A 59 -13.63 -1.00 -1.92
N SER A 60 -12.85 -0.68 -2.95
CA SER A 60 -11.59 -1.35 -3.28
C SER A 60 -10.48 -0.30 -3.39
N ASN A 61 -9.23 -0.73 -3.49
CA ASN A 61 -8.04 0.12 -3.47
C ASN A 61 -7.76 0.89 -2.16
N ASP A 62 -8.64 0.78 -1.16
CA ASP A 62 -8.49 1.34 0.19
C ASP A 62 -7.43 0.60 1.03
N PHE A 63 -7.20 -0.67 0.73
CA PHE A 63 -6.12 -1.46 1.33
C PHE A 63 -4.74 -0.91 0.95
N ALA A 64 -3.76 -0.97 1.86
CA ALA A 64 -2.36 -0.66 1.56
C ALA A 64 -1.42 -1.41 2.51
N LEU A 65 -0.25 -1.83 2.04
CA LEU A 65 0.74 -2.48 2.90
C LEU A 65 1.39 -1.50 3.90
N TYR A 66 1.43 -0.21 3.57
CA TYR A 66 2.05 0.83 4.41
C TYR A 66 1.24 2.12 4.45
N ASP A 67 0.95 2.70 3.28
CA ASP A 67 0.17 3.93 3.10
C ASP A 67 -0.48 3.95 1.70
N GLN A 68 -1.70 4.48 1.62
CA GLN A 68 -2.45 4.58 0.37
C GLN A 68 -1.93 5.69 -0.53
N VAL A 69 -1.44 6.81 0.02
CA VAL A 69 -0.83 7.88 -0.79
C VAL A 69 0.49 7.40 -1.38
N LEU A 70 1.28 6.69 -0.59
CA LEU A 70 2.51 6.05 -1.05
C LEU A 70 2.31 5.11 -2.24
N HIS A 71 1.21 4.33 -2.26
CA HIS A 71 0.93 3.47 -3.41
C HIS A 71 0.72 4.32 -4.67
N GLN A 72 0.03 5.46 -4.56
CA GLN A 72 -0.17 6.36 -5.71
C GLN A 72 1.15 6.95 -6.22
N ILE A 73 2.10 7.25 -5.32
CA ILE A 73 3.46 7.65 -5.73
C ILE A 73 4.07 6.57 -6.64
N GLN A 74 3.92 5.30 -6.27
CA GLN A 74 4.49 4.19 -7.03
C GLN A 74 3.76 3.88 -8.34
N ASP A 75 2.42 3.96 -8.35
CA ASP A 75 1.61 3.63 -9.52
C ASP A 75 1.64 4.71 -10.59
N PHE A 76 1.90 5.98 -10.22
CA PHE A 76 2.08 7.08 -11.18
C PHE A 76 3.54 7.34 -11.58
N GLY A 77 4.46 6.45 -11.19
CA GLY A 77 5.88 6.59 -11.54
C GLY A 77 6.56 7.80 -10.89
N ALA A 78 6.05 8.24 -9.74
CA ALA A 78 6.53 9.43 -9.03
C ALA A 78 7.58 9.11 -7.95
N ALA A 79 8.11 7.88 -7.91
CA ALA A 79 9.17 7.51 -7.01
C ALA A 79 10.46 8.28 -7.33
N PRO A 80 11.10 8.97 -6.36
CA PRO A 80 12.35 9.67 -6.63
C PRO A 80 13.47 8.74 -7.12
N PRO A 81 14.39 9.21 -7.99
CA PRO A 81 15.44 8.38 -8.59
C PRO A 81 16.32 7.60 -7.61
N ARG A 82 16.47 8.08 -6.36
CA ARG A 82 17.26 7.39 -5.34
C ARG A 82 16.70 6.03 -4.93
N TYR A 83 15.41 5.77 -5.15
CA TYR A 83 14.78 4.48 -4.85
C TYR A 83 14.81 3.54 -6.07
N THR A 84 14.65 4.07 -7.29
CA THR A 84 14.57 3.29 -8.53
C THR A 84 15.93 2.85 -9.07
N LYS A 85 17.01 3.60 -8.78
CA LYS A 85 18.34 3.35 -9.35
C LYS A 85 19.02 2.03 -8.94
N ASN A 86 18.57 1.40 -7.87
CA ASN A 86 19.21 0.20 -7.30
C ASN A 86 18.53 -1.10 -7.73
N GLY A 87 17.50 -1.05 -8.58
CA GLY A 87 16.83 -2.26 -9.10
C GLY A 87 16.13 -3.09 -8.03
N LEU A 88 15.63 -2.45 -6.96
CA LEU A 88 14.82 -3.13 -5.94
C LEU A 88 13.56 -3.72 -6.59
N ASP A 89 13.07 -4.85 -6.05
CA ASP A 89 11.72 -5.30 -6.38
C ASP A 89 10.71 -4.19 -6.02
N ARG A 90 9.59 -4.15 -6.74
CA ARG A 90 8.55 -3.14 -6.55
C ARG A 90 8.08 -3.05 -5.10
N ILE A 91 7.92 -4.17 -4.38
CA ILE A 91 7.48 -4.14 -2.97
C ILE A 91 8.57 -3.58 -2.06
N ASP A 92 9.83 -3.90 -2.34
CA ASP A 92 10.95 -3.37 -1.57
C ASP A 92 11.18 -1.89 -1.83
N GLU A 93 10.99 -1.42 -3.07
CA GLU A 93 10.99 0.01 -3.41
C GLU A 93 9.86 0.77 -2.70
N TYR A 94 8.65 0.18 -2.67
CA TYR A 94 7.51 0.74 -1.93
C TYR A 94 7.86 0.91 -0.46
N PHE A 95 8.42 -0.11 0.19
CA PHE A 95 8.86 0.00 1.58
C PHE A 95 10.07 0.93 1.74
N ALA A 96 11.02 0.96 0.81
CA ALA A 96 12.16 1.87 0.87
C ALA A 96 11.72 3.34 0.93
N MET A 97 10.70 3.71 0.15
CA MET A 97 10.10 5.04 0.22
C MET A 97 9.42 5.31 1.58
N GLY A 98 8.73 4.33 2.17
CA GLY A 98 8.00 4.52 3.43
C GLY A 98 8.88 4.48 4.69
N ARG A 99 9.91 3.64 4.74
CA ARG A 99 10.69 3.35 5.96
C ARG A 99 12.21 3.36 5.77
N GLY A 100 12.68 3.72 4.57
CA GLY A 100 14.09 3.62 4.20
C GLY A 100 14.53 2.20 3.91
N HIS A 101 15.74 2.07 3.38
CA HIS A 101 16.34 0.78 3.03
C HIS A 101 17.84 0.82 3.30
N GLN A 102 18.31 -0.14 4.10
CA GLN A 102 19.69 -0.28 4.57
C GLN A 102 20.14 -1.73 4.42
N LYS A 103 20.49 -2.14 3.21
CA LYS A 103 20.85 -3.53 2.88
C LYS A 103 21.75 -3.55 1.63
N ASP A 104 22.65 -4.52 1.56
CA ASP A 104 23.51 -4.77 0.37
C ASP A 104 24.28 -3.53 -0.11
N GLY A 105 24.73 -2.68 0.84
CA GLY A 105 25.46 -1.44 0.56
C GLY A 105 24.60 -0.26 0.12
N ILE A 106 23.28 -0.44 0.04
CA ILE A 106 22.30 0.61 -0.21
C ILE A 106 21.89 1.22 1.12
N ASP A 107 22.04 2.53 1.25
CA ASP A 107 21.49 3.33 2.36
C ASP A 107 20.67 4.48 1.78
N VAL A 108 19.34 4.37 1.89
CA VAL A 108 18.41 5.40 1.44
C VAL A 108 17.39 5.72 2.54
N PRO A 109 17.22 7.00 2.91
CA PRO A 109 16.25 7.38 3.93
C PRO A 109 14.81 7.27 3.40
N SER A 110 13.85 7.20 4.32
CA SER A 110 12.43 7.30 3.96
C SER A 110 12.09 8.68 3.40
N LEU A 111 10.94 8.77 2.74
CA LEU A 111 10.26 10.03 2.48
C LEU A 111 9.70 10.61 3.78
N GLU A 112 9.36 11.90 3.75
CA GLU A 112 8.70 12.60 4.85
C GLU A 112 7.31 12.00 5.10
N MET A 113 7.01 11.70 6.37
CA MET A 113 5.66 11.37 6.82
C MET A 113 5.03 12.57 7.52
N VAL A 114 3.81 12.89 7.14
CA VAL A 114 3.05 14.04 7.66
C VAL A 114 1.66 13.61 8.08
N LYS A 115 1.03 14.37 9.00
CA LYS A 115 -0.35 14.10 9.41
C LYS A 115 -1.32 14.21 8.24
N TRP A 116 -2.27 13.29 8.19
CA TRP A 116 -3.38 13.33 7.25
C TRP A 116 -4.47 14.24 7.79
N PHE A 117 -4.50 15.48 7.29
CA PHE A 117 -5.35 16.55 7.80
C PHE A 117 -5.20 16.73 9.32
N ASP A 118 -6.30 16.80 10.05
CA ASP A 118 -6.39 16.88 11.51
C ASP A 118 -6.53 15.50 12.19
N SER A 119 -6.46 14.41 11.43
CA SER A 119 -6.49 13.05 11.98
C SER A 119 -5.15 12.63 12.61
N ASN A 120 -5.15 11.47 13.28
CA ASN A 120 -3.93 10.83 13.79
C ASN A 120 -3.25 9.89 12.78
N TYR A 121 -3.81 9.71 11.58
CA TYR A 121 -3.15 8.96 10.52
C TYR A 121 -2.01 9.79 9.93
N HIS A 122 -0.93 9.14 9.50
CA HIS A 122 0.19 9.78 8.81
C HIS A 122 0.30 9.18 7.42
N TYR A 123 0.53 10.02 6.42
CA TYR A 123 0.74 9.60 5.04
C TYR A 123 2.15 9.97 4.57
N VAL A 124 2.63 9.28 3.55
CA VAL A 124 3.93 9.59 2.94
C VAL A 124 3.76 10.69 1.91
N LYS A 125 4.50 11.78 2.07
CA LYS A 125 4.39 12.96 1.22
C LYS A 125 4.92 12.69 -0.21
N PRO A 126 4.09 12.85 -1.26
CA PRO A 126 4.58 12.86 -2.63
C PRO A 126 5.67 13.93 -2.79
N THR A 127 6.83 13.52 -3.32
CA THR A 127 8.01 14.37 -3.44
C THR A 127 8.47 14.38 -4.89
N PHE A 128 8.15 15.45 -5.61
CA PHE A 128 8.38 15.57 -7.05
C PHE A 128 9.67 16.33 -7.38
N GLN A 129 10.22 16.05 -8.55
CA GLN A 129 11.33 16.83 -9.14
C GLN A 129 10.78 17.96 -10.02
N ASP A 130 11.57 18.98 -10.34
CA ASP A 130 11.16 20.06 -11.26
C ASP A 130 10.79 19.53 -12.65
N ASN A 131 11.48 18.48 -13.10
CA ASN A 131 11.23 17.79 -14.37
C ASN A 131 10.45 16.48 -14.18
N GLN A 132 9.56 16.39 -13.19
CA GLN A 132 8.83 15.16 -12.90
C GLN A 132 7.99 14.70 -14.10
N GLU A 133 8.26 13.47 -14.54
CA GLU A 133 7.40 12.75 -15.46
C GLU A 133 6.51 11.77 -14.71
N PHE A 134 5.33 11.51 -15.27
CA PHE A 134 4.38 10.55 -14.71
C PHE A 134 4.07 9.50 -15.77
N SER A 135 4.01 8.25 -15.33
CA SER A 135 3.56 7.14 -16.16
C SER A 135 2.77 6.17 -15.29
N LEU A 136 1.69 5.63 -15.85
CA LEU A 136 0.92 4.64 -15.13
C LEU A 136 1.66 3.31 -15.17
N TYR A 137 1.83 2.69 -14.01
CA TYR A 137 2.34 1.33 -13.92
C TYR A 137 1.46 0.36 -14.73
N SER A 138 2.08 -0.60 -15.42
CA SER A 138 1.37 -1.49 -16.35
C SER A 138 0.30 -2.37 -15.70
N ASN A 139 0.43 -2.63 -14.40
CA ASN A 139 -0.53 -3.40 -13.62
C ASN A 139 -0.93 -2.62 -12.34
N PRO A 140 -1.69 -1.51 -12.49
CA PRO A 140 -1.95 -0.60 -11.38
C PRO A 140 -2.81 -1.30 -10.31
N LYS A 141 -2.45 -1.10 -9.04
CA LYS A 141 -3.06 -1.78 -7.89
C LYS A 141 -4.58 -1.62 -7.86
N ALA A 142 -5.09 -0.44 -8.23
CA ALA A 142 -6.53 -0.19 -8.28
C ALA A 142 -7.28 -1.15 -9.21
N VAL A 143 -6.69 -1.49 -10.37
CA VAL A 143 -7.27 -2.45 -11.31
C VAL A 143 -7.12 -3.87 -10.77
N VAL A 144 -5.94 -4.21 -10.24
CA VAL A 144 -5.69 -5.54 -9.65
C VAL A 144 -6.68 -5.85 -8.53
N GLU A 145 -6.85 -4.95 -7.58
CA GLU A 145 -7.73 -5.16 -6.43
C GLU A 145 -9.21 -5.07 -6.81
N PHE A 146 -9.58 -4.26 -7.81
CA PHE A 146 -10.94 -4.28 -8.35
C PHE A 146 -11.27 -5.63 -8.99
N LEU A 147 -10.37 -6.16 -9.82
CA LEU A 147 -10.56 -7.48 -10.46
C LEU A 147 -10.49 -8.62 -9.45
N GLU A 148 -9.75 -8.48 -8.36
CA GLU A 148 -9.71 -9.45 -7.25
C GLU A 148 -11.03 -9.50 -6.48
N ALA A 149 -11.72 -8.36 -6.33
CA ALA A 149 -12.99 -8.27 -5.61
C ALA A 149 -14.21 -8.68 -6.46
N LYS A 150 -14.06 -8.69 -7.79
CA LYS A 150 -15.13 -8.93 -8.77
C LYS A 150 -15.51 -10.40 -8.86
#